data_AF-A0AAY5EIV8-F1
#
_entry.id   AF-A0AAY5EIV8-F1
#
_cell.length_a   1.000
_cell.length_b   1.000
_cell.length_c   1.000
_cell.angle_alpha   90.00
_cell.angle_beta   90.00
_cell.angle_gamma   90.00
#
_symmetry.space_group_name_H-M   'P 1'
#
loop_
_entity.id
_entity.type
_entity.pdbx_description
1 polymer ?
#
loop_
_entity_poly.entity_id
_entity_poly.type
_entity_poly.pdbx_seq_one_letter_code
_entity_poly.pdbx_strand_id
1 'polypeptide(L)'
;ISLAAPDSCFWSNETNQFPYALAQPVAPASSSMDEDAATSSDRSHAAPPDVECAVCVGVKRRAQQACLECVASYCETHLDLHNTLHAWKRHKLVEPGCLQERICPEHDKPLQVFCRTDQLCVCHLCLAIKHKGHEVVAIKKEVHLSLFRLVRLLCVVSGKASAEEAMERSEGAFAELMLSMEGRRRAVTELIRAKEEAVVKEARELVERARQEIDDLKRRAADLERLQTLSHTNDDICFLTVRKRKTYTHVFKNTINRTFSYLPAQLTIDPNTVHDKLHLSKAMELTAVHEQEPYPSHTARFVRRQQALCREVLCGAPCYWEVECGAGGSWLCVAVSYKGIPRNGRMAPLFGRCPRSWALRKRGTVYEFWQISQKDLHCCMFTYVM
;
A
#
# COMPACT_ATOMS: atom_id res chain seq x y z
N ILE A 1 14.50 -0.98 -29.67
CA ILE A 1 15.24 0.25 -29.28
C ILE A 1 14.29 1.43 -29.43
N SER A 2 13.82 1.96 -28.30
CA SER A 2 13.27 3.32 -28.16
C SER A 2 13.22 3.60 -26.67
N LEU A 3 13.92 4.64 -26.26
CA LEU A 3 14.02 5.08 -24.87
C LEU A 3 12.98 6.17 -24.64
N ALA A 4 12.16 6.03 -23.61
CA ALA A 4 11.39 7.13 -23.05
C ALA A 4 11.98 7.43 -21.66
N ALA A 5 12.53 8.63 -21.49
CA ALA A 5 13.00 9.11 -20.20
C ALA A 5 11.82 9.67 -19.39
N PRO A 6 11.81 9.54 -18.04
CA PRO A 6 10.80 10.17 -17.21
C PRO A 6 11.09 11.66 -17.00
N ASP A 7 9.99 12.40 -16.83
CA ASP A 7 9.85 13.84 -16.89
C ASP A 7 10.79 14.67 -15.99
N SER A 8 11.15 15.84 -16.52
CA SER A 8 11.92 16.87 -15.83
C SER A 8 11.13 17.55 -14.70
N CYS A 9 11.79 17.83 -13.58
CA CYS A 9 11.24 18.62 -12.48
C CYS A 9 10.88 20.04 -12.95
N PHE A 10 9.58 20.33 -13.05
CA PHE A 10 9.07 21.64 -13.45
C PHE A 10 8.84 22.53 -12.21
N TRP A 11 9.84 23.33 -11.83
CA TRP A 11 9.64 24.39 -10.85
C TRP A 11 8.97 25.61 -11.51
N SER A 12 7.65 25.55 -11.67
CA SER A 12 6.85 26.72 -12.06
C SER A 12 6.76 27.70 -10.89
N ASN A 13 7.47 28.80 -11.05
CA ASN A 13 7.49 29.96 -10.17
C ASN A 13 6.13 30.68 -10.25
N GLU A 14 5.30 30.64 -9.20
CA GLU A 14 4.05 31.41 -9.18
C GLU A 14 3.64 31.91 -7.78
N THR A 15 3.24 33.19 -7.74
CA THR A 15 2.54 33.90 -6.66
C THR A 15 3.11 33.90 -5.23
N ASN A 16 3.89 34.96 -4.95
CA ASN A 16 3.94 35.60 -3.62
C ASN A 16 2.52 35.96 -3.14
N GLN A 17 1.95 35.17 -2.22
CA GLN A 17 0.92 35.62 -1.28
C GLN A 17 1.06 34.80 0.01
N PHE A 18 1.69 35.40 1.03
CA PHE A 18 1.76 34.82 2.38
C PHE A 18 0.51 35.21 3.17
N PRO A 19 -0.40 34.27 3.50
CA PRO A 19 -1.34 34.48 4.59
C PRO A 19 -0.58 34.28 5.91
N TYR A 20 -0.47 35.35 6.70
CA TYR A 20 0.03 35.29 8.09
C TYR A 20 -1.03 34.61 8.97
N ALA A 21 -1.15 33.29 8.88
CA ALA A 21 -1.92 32.47 9.79
C ALA A 21 -0.97 31.87 10.85
N LEU A 22 -0.99 32.44 12.06
CA LEU A 22 -0.25 31.87 13.19
C LEU A 22 -0.87 30.52 13.53
N ALA A 23 -0.13 29.43 13.32
CA ALA A 23 -0.53 28.10 13.74
C ALA A 23 -0.66 28.06 15.27
N GLN A 24 -1.86 27.74 15.75
CA GLN A 24 -2.08 27.51 17.17
C GLN A 24 -1.40 26.18 17.59
N PRO A 25 -0.84 26.08 18.81
CA PRO A 25 -0.28 24.82 19.30
C PRO A 25 -1.39 23.79 19.50
N VAL A 26 -1.22 22.59 18.92
CA VAL A 26 -2.09 21.44 19.21
C VAL A 26 -1.71 20.88 20.58
N ALA A 27 -2.59 21.04 21.56
CA ALA A 27 -2.46 20.40 22.87
C ALA A 27 -2.79 18.88 22.78
N PRO A 28 -2.18 18.03 23.62
CA PRO A 28 -2.41 16.58 23.56
C PRO A 28 -3.82 16.22 24.02
N ALA A 29 -4.44 15.27 23.31
CA ALA A 29 -5.74 14.74 23.70
C ALA A 29 -5.65 13.97 25.02
N SER A 30 -6.45 14.38 26.01
CA SER A 30 -6.79 13.57 27.18
C SER A 30 -8.30 13.63 27.42
N SER A 31 -8.82 12.58 28.03
CA SER A 31 -10.23 12.20 28.05
C SER A 31 -11.06 12.89 29.12
N SER A 32 -12.26 13.35 28.76
CA SER A 32 -13.55 13.10 29.45
C SER A 32 -14.61 14.08 28.97
N MET A 33 -15.82 13.59 28.71
CA MET A 33 -17.01 14.44 28.56
C MET A 33 -17.73 14.46 29.90
N ASP A 34 -18.01 15.65 30.42
CA ASP A 34 -19.15 15.94 31.30
C ASP A 34 -19.55 17.41 31.06
N GLU A 35 -20.85 17.70 31.14
CA GLU A 35 -21.46 18.95 30.69
C GLU A 35 -21.57 20.02 31.80
N ASP A 36 -21.95 21.23 31.34
CA ASP A 36 -22.72 22.25 32.04
C ASP A 36 -22.08 23.37 32.90
N ALA A 37 -22.89 24.43 32.99
CA ALA A 37 -22.85 25.63 33.81
C ALA A 37 -22.03 26.84 33.32
N ALA A 38 -22.76 27.90 32.96
CA ALA A 38 -22.22 29.22 32.61
C ALA A 38 -22.06 30.13 33.83
N THR A 39 -21.02 30.97 33.84
CA THR A 39 -21.02 32.25 34.56
C THR A 39 -20.41 33.36 33.71
N SER A 40 -21.28 34.24 33.21
CA SER A 40 -20.90 35.52 32.64
C SER A 40 -20.77 36.56 33.76
N SER A 41 -19.54 36.81 34.23
CA SER A 41 -19.25 38.02 35.00
C SER A 41 -17.78 38.42 34.92
N ASP A 42 -17.58 39.66 34.48
CA ASP A 42 -16.44 40.52 34.83
C ASP A 42 -15.05 40.21 34.22
N ARG A 43 -14.88 40.56 32.94
CA ARG A 43 -13.56 40.67 32.26
C ARG A 43 -12.91 42.07 32.42
N SER A 44 -13.32 42.87 33.40
CA SER A 44 -12.88 44.28 33.53
C SER A 44 -11.53 44.45 34.23
N HIS A 45 -11.19 43.52 35.12
CA HIS A 45 -10.08 43.63 36.06
C HIS A 45 -8.79 43.04 35.46
N ALA A 46 -7.65 43.65 35.78
CA ALA A 46 -6.34 43.13 35.38
C ALA A 46 -6.01 41.88 36.22
N ALA A 47 -5.64 40.78 35.56
CA ALA A 47 -5.11 39.58 36.21
C ALA A 47 -3.78 39.20 35.55
N PRO A 48 -2.75 38.72 36.30
CA PRO A 48 -1.47 38.36 35.69
C PRO A 48 -1.66 37.37 34.52
N PRO A 49 -1.12 37.64 33.31
CA PRO A 49 -0.03 38.57 32.97
C PRO A 49 -0.46 39.97 32.45
N ASP A 50 -1.69 40.40 32.67
CA ASP A 50 -2.21 41.68 32.16
C ASP A 50 -1.46 42.91 32.68
N VAL A 51 -1.32 43.93 31.82
CA VAL A 51 -0.80 45.26 32.19
C VAL A 51 -1.93 46.10 32.77
N GLU A 52 -1.70 46.74 33.91
CA GLU A 52 -2.68 47.57 34.61
C GLU A 52 -2.87 48.97 33.98
N CYS A 53 -4.06 49.54 34.13
CA CYS A 53 -4.31 50.93 33.80
C CYS A 53 -3.71 51.91 34.83
N ALA A 54 -2.86 52.82 34.37
CA ALA A 54 -2.23 53.84 35.21
C ALA A 54 -3.25 54.75 35.93
N VAL A 55 -4.33 55.14 35.22
CA VAL A 55 -5.32 56.14 35.67
C VAL A 55 -6.38 55.58 36.63
N CYS A 56 -6.63 54.27 36.64
CA CYS A 56 -7.62 53.67 37.54
C CYS A 56 -7.28 53.93 39.02
N VAL A 57 -8.26 54.45 39.76
CA VAL A 57 -8.24 54.60 41.22
C VAL A 57 -9.00 53.42 41.83
N GLY A 58 -8.44 52.79 42.87
CA GLY A 58 -8.97 51.55 43.42
C GLY A 58 -8.57 50.33 42.57
N VAL A 59 -9.51 49.44 42.28
CA VAL A 59 -9.23 48.19 41.55
C VAL A 59 -8.78 48.50 40.12
N LYS A 60 -7.61 47.97 39.75
CA LYS A 60 -6.96 48.23 38.46
C LYS A 60 -7.64 47.43 37.35
N ARG A 61 -8.13 48.16 36.33
CA ARG A 61 -8.63 47.55 35.08
C ARG A 61 -7.48 47.21 34.16
N ARG A 62 -7.67 46.18 33.32
CA ARG A 62 -6.71 45.83 32.26
C ARG A 62 -6.53 47.00 31.29
N ALA A 63 -5.29 47.35 30.98
CA ALA A 63 -4.98 48.27 29.91
C ALA A 63 -5.23 47.61 28.54
N GLN A 64 -5.87 48.33 27.64
CA GLN A 64 -6.10 47.88 26.26
C GLN A 64 -5.05 48.47 25.31
N GLN A 65 -4.60 49.71 25.57
CA GLN A 65 -3.56 50.40 24.81
C GLN A 65 -2.70 51.26 25.74
N ALA A 66 -1.51 51.63 25.27
CA ALA A 66 -0.61 52.55 25.93
C ALA A 66 -0.13 53.66 24.99
N CYS A 67 0.04 54.87 25.52
CA CYS A 67 0.53 56.03 24.78
C CYS A 67 2.03 56.23 25.02
N LEU A 68 2.80 56.35 23.93
CA LEU A 68 4.25 56.59 24.00
C LEU A 68 4.62 58.02 24.40
N GLU A 69 3.74 58.99 24.18
CA GLU A 69 3.96 60.40 24.52
C GLU A 69 3.57 60.73 25.97
N CYS A 70 2.55 60.05 26.52
CA CYS A 70 2.15 60.17 27.92
C CYS A 70 2.83 59.16 28.86
N VAL A 71 3.54 58.16 28.30
CA VAL A 71 4.21 57.09 29.06
C VAL A 71 3.24 56.34 30.00
N ALA A 72 2.01 56.10 29.52
CA ALA A 72 0.92 55.59 30.33
C ALA A 72 0.06 54.56 29.59
N SER A 73 -0.39 53.55 30.34
CA SER A 73 -1.29 52.47 29.90
C SER A 73 -2.72 52.75 30.34
N TYR A 74 -3.68 52.63 29.42
CA TYR A 74 -5.09 52.98 29.62
C TYR A 74 -6.02 51.78 29.39
N CYS A 75 -6.96 51.56 30.30
CA CYS A 75 -8.15 50.77 30.01
C CYS A 75 -9.09 51.56 29.08
N GLU A 76 -10.01 50.87 28.41
CA GLU A 76 -10.95 51.43 27.43
C GLU A 76 -11.57 52.77 27.85
N THR A 77 -12.19 52.84 29.02
CA THR A 77 -12.81 54.08 29.53
C THR A 77 -11.86 55.25 29.72
N HIS A 78 -10.59 55.00 30.07
CA HIS A 78 -9.57 56.05 30.21
C HIS A 78 -8.86 56.35 28.88
N LEU A 79 -8.88 55.42 27.94
CA LEU A 79 -8.39 55.61 26.58
C LEU A 79 -9.34 56.53 25.80
N ASP A 80 -10.65 56.35 25.93
CA ASP A 80 -11.65 57.24 25.33
C ASP A 80 -11.57 58.67 25.90
N LEU A 81 -11.39 58.79 27.22
CA LEU A 81 -11.15 60.09 27.87
C LEU A 81 -9.83 60.73 27.40
N HIS A 82 -8.76 59.96 27.29
CA HIS A 82 -7.49 60.42 26.72
C HIS A 82 -7.67 60.92 25.28
N ASN A 83 -8.37 60.17 24.43
CA ASN A 83 -8.58 60.48 23.02
C ASN A 83 -9.49 61.70 22.82
N THR A 84 -10.49 61.91 23.69
CA THR A 84 -11.34 63.12 23.65
C THR A 84 -10.60 64.36 24.14
N LEU A 85 -9.86 64.28 25.26
CA LEU A 85 -9.03 65.38 25.76
C LEU A 85 -7.86 65.75 24.82
N HIS A 86 -7.38 64.78 24.04
CA HIS A 86 -6.29 64.97 23.07
C HIS A 86 -6.74 64.87 21.61
N ALA A 87 -8.02 65.12 21.30
CA ALA A 87 -8.57 65.03 19.94
C ALA A 87 -7.78 65.83 18.88
N TRP A 88 -7.10 66.90 19.30
CA TRP A 88 -6.29 67.78 18.45
C TRP A 88 -4.79 67.43 18.42
N LYS A 89 -4.34 66.44 19.18
CA LYS A 89 -2.94 65.97 19.24
C LYS A 89 -2.83 64.50 18.85
N ARG A 90 -1.98 64.19 17.87
CA ARG A 90 -1.72 62.80 17.46
C ARG A 90 -0.74 62.12 18.41
N HIS A 91 -1.28 61.51 19.47
CA HIS A 91 -0.54 60.58 20.32
C HIS A 91 -0.48 59.19 19.65
N LYS A 92 0.65 58.51 19.77
CA LYS A 92 0.89 57.18 19.19
C LYS A 92 0.59 56.10 20.23
N LEU A 93 -0.53 55.42 19.99
CA LEU A 93 -0.99 54.31 20.78
C LEU A 93 -0.33 52.99 20.31
N VAL A 94 0.03 52.14 21.26
CA VAL A 94 0.66 50.82 21.06
C VAL A 94 0.06 49.80 22.02
N GLU A 95 0.33 48.52 21.78
CA GLU A 95 0.01 47.45 22.75
C GLU A 95 0.68 47.73 24.11
N PRO A 96 -0.04 47.53 25.22
CA PRO A 96 0.47 47.78 26.56
C PRO A 96 1.55 46.74 26.92
N GLY A 97 2.57 47.18 27.65
CA GLY A 97 3.74 46.38 28.01
C GLY A 97 4.77 47.24 28.74
N CYS A 98 6.03 46.79 28.81
CA CYS A 98 7.13 47.58 29.37
C CYS A 98 7.42 48.84 28.55
N LEU A 99 6.73 49.95 28.86
CA LEU A 99 6.94 51.24 28.18
C LEU A 99 8.34 51.81 28.42
N GLN A 100 8.93 51.53 29.58
CA GLN A 100 10.26 52.00 29.95
C GLN A 100 11.35 51.48 28.98
N GLU A 101 11.20 50.27 28.45
CA GLU A 101 12.11 49.68 27.45
C GLU A 101 11.94 50.29 26.05
N ARG A 102 10.86 51.05 25.82
CA ARG A 102 10.52 51.66 24.53
C ARG A 102 10.85 53.15 24.46
N ILE A 103 11.42 53.71 25.54
CA ILE A 103 11.73 55.14 25.70
C ILE A 103 13.23 55.29 25.95
N CYS A 104 13.82 56.34 25.37
CA CYS A 104 15.21 56.69 25.60
C CYS A 104 15.40 57.27 27.01
N PRO A 105 16.25 56.67 27.86
CA PRO A 105 16.44 57.10 29.25
C PRO A 105 17.13 58.47 29.39
N GLU A 106 17.70 59.01 28.31
CA GLU A 106 18.38 60.32 28.33
C GLU A 106 17.51 61.49 27.82
N HIS A 107 16.40 61.19 27.13
CA HIS A 107 15.67 62.19 26.34
C HIS A 107 14.14 62.11 26.48
N ASP A 108 13.60 61.11 27.17
CA ASP A 108 12.17 60.82 27.28
C ASP A 108 11.43 60.83 25.92
N LYS A 109 12.11 60.32 24.89
CA LYS A 109 11.57 60.14 23.53
C LYS A 109 11.53 58.66 23.16
N PRO A 110 10.49 58.22 22.42
CA PRO A 110 10.39 56.82 22.01
C PRO A 110 11.59 56.40 21.14
N LEU A 111 12.03 55.16 21.35
CA LEU A 111 13.03 54.49 20.51
C LEU A 111 12.37 54.13 19.17
N GLN A 112 13.02 54.49 18.06
CA GLN A 112 12.45 54.32 16.72
C GLN A 112 13.45 53.77 15.69
N VAL A 113 14.75 53.94 15.96
CA VAL A 113 15.84 53.61 15.04
C VAL A 113 16.77 52.63 15.75
N PHE A 114 17.26 51.63 15.04
CA PHE A 114 18.32 50.73 15.50
C PHE A 114 19.64 51.18 14.89
N CYS A 115 20.65 51.35 15.73
CA CYS A 115 22.02 51.61 15.31
C CYS A 115 22.77 50.28 15.19
N ARG A 116 23.22 49.94 13.98
CA ARG A 116 24.01 48.72 13.71
C ARG A 116 25.45 48.83 14.19
N THR A 117 26.01 50.04 14.24
CA THR A 117 27.36 50.29 14.75
C THR A 117 27.45 49.96 16.24
N ASP A 118 26.49 50.40 17.05
CA ASP A 118 26.51 50.21 18.51
C ASP A 118 25.58 49.08 19.02
N GLN A 119 24.81 48.46 18.12
CA GLN A 119 23.80 47.42 18.41
C GLN A 119 22.70 47.87 19.39
N LEU A 120 22.28 49.14 19.32
CA LEU A 120 21.33 49.75 20.26
C LEU A 120 20.10 50.36 19.57
N CYS A 121 18.94 50.27 20.22
CA CYS A 121 17.75 51.04 19.86
C CYS A 121 17.89 52.47 20.41
N VAL A 122 17.69 53.48 19.56
CA VAL A 122 17.91 54.91 19.85
C VAL A 122 16.70 55.77 19.44
N CYS A 123 16.55 56.92 20.08
CA CYS A 123 15.61 57.96 19.67
C CYS A 123 16.23 58.92 18.64
N HIS A 124 15.42 59.79 18.05
CA HIS A 124 15.88 60.76 17.04
C HIS A 124 16.88 61.80 17.58
N LEU A 125 16.86 62.11 18.89
CA LEU A 125 17.82 63.03 19.51
C LEU A 125 19.19 62.36 19.71
N CYS A 126 19.23 61.14 20.24
CA CYS A 126 20.45 60.32 20.26
C CYS A 126 21.05 60.19 18.85
N LEU A 127 20.23 59.96 17.83
CA LEU A 127 20.69 59.86 16.44
C LEU A 127 21.35 61.14 15.93
N ALA A 128 20.78 62.31 16.24
CA ALA A 128 21.31 63.60 15.81
C ALA A 128 22.59 64.02 16.55
N ILE A 129 22.73 63.62 17.83
CA ILE A 129 23.79 64.09 18.74
C ILE A 129 24.93 63.07 18.85
N LYS A 130 24.62 61.82 19.24
CA LYS A 130 25.61 60.80 19.65
C LYS A 130 25.94 59.79 18.54
N HIS A 131 24.96 59.37 17.75
CA HIS A 131 25.13 58.35 16.70
C HIS A 131 25.21 58.98 15.29
N LYS A 132 25.73 60.21 15.20
CA LYS A 132 25.80 60.97 13.96
C LYS A 132 26.84 60.35 13.02
N GLY A 133 26.38 59.78 11.91
CA GLY A 133 27.23 59.10 10.92
C GLY A 133 27.36 57.59 11.13
N HIS A 134 26.70 57.01 12.14
CA HIS A 134 26.66 55.56 12.32
C HIS A 134 25.70 54.90 11.31
N GLU A 135 25.85 53.59 11.07
CA GLU A 135 24.91 52.86 10.23
C GLU A 135 23.60 52.64 11.02
N VAL A 136 22.50 53.19 10.51
CA VAL A 136 21.21 53.16 11.20
C VAL A 136 20.06 52.72 10.30
N VAL A 137 19.09 52.05 10.91
CA VAL A 137 17.96 51.41 10.22
C VAL A 137 16.70 51.50 11.09
N ALA A 138 15.52 51.63 10.50
CA ALA A 138 14.28 51.60 11.27
C ALA A 138 14.11 50.24 11.96
N ILE A 139 13.77 50.22 13.27
CA ILE A 139 13.69 48.97 14.07
C ILE A 139 12.82 47.91 13.39
N LYS A 140 11.66 48.31 12.83
CA LYS A 140 10.77 47.42 12.07
C LYS A 140 11.46 46.72 10.89
N LYS A 141 12.36 47.40 10.19
CA LYS A 141 13.09 46.85 9.04
C LYS A 141 14.19 45.90 9.49
N GLU A 142 14.88 46.18 10.59
CA GLU A 142 15.89 45.26 11.13
C GLU A 142 15.26 43.97 11.66
N VAL A 143 14.16 44.07 12.42
CA VAL A 143 13.39 42.91 12.89
C VAL A 143 12.91 42.07 11.71
N HIS A 144 12.38 42.69 10.66
CA HIS A 144 11.97 41.98 9.44
C HIS A 144 13.15 41.27 8.75
N LEU A 145 14.30 41.94 8.59
CA LEU A 145 15.49 41.35 7.96
C LEU A 145 16.05 40.18 8.78
N SER A 146 16.10 40.30 10.10
CA SER A 146 16.56 39.25 11.01
C SER A 146 15.60 38.06 11.03
N LEU A 147 14.28 38.30 11.08
CA LEU A 147 13.28 37.24 10.97
C LEU A 147 13.37 36.52 9.61
N PHE A 148 13.50 37.26 8.51
CA PHE A 148 13.67 36.69 7.17
C PHE A 148 14.92 35.82 7.05
N ARG A 149 16.05 36.25 7.65
CA ARG A 149 17.29 35.44 7.73
C ARG A 149 17.06 34.15 8.52
N LEU A 150 16.40 34.21 9.67
CA LEU A 150 16.10 33.04 10.51
C LEU A 150 15.18 32.05 9.80
N VAL A 151 14.08 32.51 9.20
CA VAL A 151 13.16 31.66 8.43
C VAL A 151 13.88 31.01 7.24
N ARG A 152 14.72 31.76 6.51
CA ARG A 152 15.50 31.21 5.40
C ARG A 152 16.50 30.14 5.86
N LEU A 153 17.19 30.34 6.98
CA LEU A 153 18.07 29.33 7.57
C LEU A 153 17.29 28.10 8.02
N LEU A 154 16.14 28.28 8.67
CA LEU A 154 15.27 27.18 9.10
C LEU A 154 14.83 26.32 7.90
N CYS A 155 14.35 26.94 6.82
CA CYS A 155 13.96 26.23 5.59
C CYS A 155 15.11 25.43 4.96
N VAL A 156 16.34 25.95 4.99
CA VAL A 156 17.52 25.22 4.47
C VAL A 156 17.86 24.03 5.37
N VAL A 157 17.80 24.19 6.69
CA VAL A 157 18.09 23.10 7.65
C VAL A 157 17.01 22.02 7.59
N SER A 158 15.73 22.39 7.58
CA SER A 158 14.63 21.44 7.48
C SER A 158 14.62 20.73 6.12
N GLY A 159 14.91 21.45 5.03
CA GLY A 159 15.05 20.88 3.70
C GLY A 159 16.20 19.87 3.61
N LYS A 160 17.35 20.18 4.22
CA LYS A 160 18.49 19.26 4.31
C LYS A 160 18.12 17.98 5.08
N ALA A 161 17.59 18.12 6.30
CA ALA A 161 17.24 16.97 7.13
C ALA A 161 16.16 16.09 6.46
N SER A 162 15.16 16.70 5.82
CA SER A 162 14.14 15.97 5.05
C SER A 162 14.72 15.23 3.84
N ALA A 163 15.74 15.79 3.17
CA ALA A 163 16.40 15.13 2.05
C ALA A 163 17.27 13.94 2.50
N GLU A 164 17.99 14.08 3.61
CA GLU A 164 18.79 13.00 4.23
C GLU A 164 17.88 11.83 4.65
N GLU A 165 16.76 12.13 5.34
CA GLU A 165 15.79 11.11 5.78
C GLU A 165 15.02 10.47 4.59
N ALA A 166 14.82 11.18 3.49
CA ALA A 166 14.24 10.61 2.26
C ALA A 166 15.23 9.68 1.54
N MET A 167 16.53 10.02 1.57
CA MET A 167 17.60 9.19 1.01
C MET A 167 17.77 7.90 1.80
N GLU A 168 17.85 7.97 3.14
CA GLU A 168 17.99 6.79 4.01
C GLU A 168 16.82 5.81 3.86
N ARG A 169 15.56 6.30 3.82
CA ARG A 169 14.39 5.45 3.52
C ARG A 169 14.50 4.77 2.15
N SER A 170 15.01 5.47 1.14
CA SER A 170 15.16 4.94 -0.21
C SER A 170 16.23 3.84 -0.25
N GLU A 171 17.38 4.07 0.38
CA GLU A 171 18.47 3.09 0.50
C GLU A 171 18.00 1.83 1.27
N GLY A 172 17.26 2.01 2.36
CA GLY A 172 16.65 0.90 3.11
C GLY A 172 15.70 0.06 2.26
N ALA A 173 14.81 0.70 1.49
CA ALA A 173 13.89 0.01 0.58
C ALA A 173 14.62 -0.76 -0.53
N PHE A 174 15.71 -0.22 -1.09
CA PHE A 174 16.55 -0.93 -2.06
C PHE A 174 17.30 -2.12 -1.43
N ALA A 175 17.82 -1.96 -0.21
CA ALA A 175 18.48 -3.05 0.51
C ALA A 175 17.51 -4.22 0.81
N GLU A 176 16.29 -3.93 1.26
CA GLU A 176 15.25 -4.94 1.49
C GLU A 176 14.87 -5.65 0.18
N LEU A 177 14.67 -4.91 -0.92
CA LEU A 177 14.37 -5.47 -2.23
C LEU A 177 15.47 -6.41 -2.71
N MET A 178 16.75 -6.02 -2.57
CA MET A 178 17.89 -6.85 -2.93
C MET A 178 17.95 -8.13 -2.11
N LEU A 179 17.75 -8.07 -0.78
CA LEU A 179 17.67 -9.25 0.08
C LEU A 179 16.53 -10.18 -0.30
N SER A 180 15.35 -9.63 -0.62
CA SER A 180 14.17 -10.37 -1.09
C SER A 180 14.39 -11.05 -2.45
N MET A 181 14.99 -10.34 -3.42
CA MET A 181 15.36 -10.90 -4.72
C MET A 181 16.38 -12.03 -4.60
N GLU A 182 17.40 -11.83 -3.77
CA GLU A 182 18.46 -12.79 -3.52
C GLU A 182 17.93 -14.05 -2.79
N GLY A 183 17.04 -13.88 -1.81
CA GLY A 183 16.32 -14.98 -1.17
C GLY A 183 15.49 -15.81 -2.15
N ARG A 184 14.71 -15.15 -3.02
CA ARG A 184 13.93 -15.84 -4.07
C ARG A 184 14.83 -16.55 -5.08
N ARG A 185 15.98 -15.97 -5.45
CA ARG A 185 16.98 -16.58 -6.33
C ARG A 185 17.51 -17.90 -5.76
N ARG A 186 17.87 -17.92 -4.46
CA ARG A 186 18.28 -19.14 -3.76
C ARG A 186 17.18 -20.20 -3.75
N ALA A 187 15.97 -19.84 -3.33
CA ALA A 187 14.84 -20.78 -3.25
C ALA A 187 14.50 -21.45 -4.60
N VAL A 188 14.54 -20.69 -5.71
CA VAL A 188 14.35 -21.24 -7.06
C VAL A 188 15.50 -22.18 -7.45
N THR A 189 16.75 -21.82 -7.11
CA THR A 189 17.93 -22.66 -7.40
C THR A 189 17.88 -23.98 -6.63
N GLU A 190 17.50 -23.96 -5.36
CA GLU A 190 17.33 -25.14 -4.52
C GLU A 190 16.20 -26.04 -5.02
N LEU A 191 15.05 -25.47 -5.41
CA LEU A 191 13.93 -26.22 -5.99
C LEU A 191 14.31 -26.91 -7.31
N ILE A 192 15.10 -26.27 -8.17
CA ILE A 192 15.59 -26.87 -9.41
C ILE A 192 16.51 -28.06 -9.10
N ARG A 193 17.49 -27.87 -8.21
CA ARG A 193 18.42 -28.94 -7.80
C ARG A 193 17.70 -30.13 -7.17
N ALA A 194 16.75 -29.89 -6.28
CA ALA A 194 15.97 -30.96 -5.64
C ALA A 194 15.13 -31.76 -6.66
N LYS A 195 14.59 -31.10 -7.70
CA LYS A 195 13.90 -31.79 -8.79
C LYS A 195 14.85 -32.59 -9.68
N GLU A 196 16.01 -32.02 -10.01
CA GLU A 196 17.05 -32.70 -10.77
C GLU A 196 17.51 -33.98 -10.05
N GLU A 197 17.84 -33.87 -8.75
CA GLU A 197 18.26 -35.00 -7.92
C GLU A 197 17.17 -36.08 -7.82
N ALA A 198 15.90 -35.70 -7.66
CA ALA A 198 14.78 -36.65 -7.62
C ALA A 198 14.64 -37.43 -8.93
N VAL A 199 14.70 -36.75 -10.08
CA VAL A 199 14.61 -37.38 -11.41
C VAL A 199 15.83 -38.27 -11.68
N VAL A 200 17.04 -37.81 -11.30
CA VAL A 200 18.28 -38.60 -11.42
C VAL A 200 18.22 -39.85 -10.54
N LYS A 201 17.64 -39.77 -9.34
CA LYS A 201 17.44 -40.92 -8.46
C LYS A 201 16.46 -41.93 -9.06
N GLU A 202 15.29 -41.47 -9.54
CA GLU A 202 14.29 -42.34 -10.19
C GLU A 202 14.88 -43.04 -11.43
N ALA A 203 15.63 -42.31 -12.26
CA ALA A 203 16.32 -42.87 -13.42
C ALA A 203 17.38 -43.92 -13.04
N ARG A 204 18.17 -43.69 -11.98
CA ARG A 204 19.12 -44.68 -11.45
C ARG A 204 18.41 -45.96 -11.00
N GLU A 205 17.32 -45.83 -10.25
CA GLU A 205 16.54 -46.99 -9.80
C GLU A 205 15.92 -47.78 -10.96
N LEU A 206 15.47 -47.10 -12.03
CA LEU A 206 15.01 -47.76 -13.26
C LEU A 206 16.14 -48.51 -13.97
N VAL A 207 17.32 -47.91 -14.09
CA VAL A 207 18.50 -48.54 -14.71
C VAL A 207 18.93 -49.79 -13.94
N GLU A 208 18.97 -49.75 -12.60
CA GLU A 208 19.33 -50.92 -11.79
C GLU A 208 18.28 -52.04 -11.89
N ARG A 209 16.98 -51.71 -11.95
CA ARG A 209 15.93 -52.71 -12.24
C ARG A 209 16.11 -53.36 -13.61
N ALA A 210 16.36 -52.56 -14.65
CA ALA A 210 16.59 -53.08 -16.00
C ALA A 210 17.84 -53.96 -16.10
N ARG A 211 18.93 -53.62 -15.40
CA ARG A 211 20.14 -54.46 -15.28
C ARG A 211 19.82 -55.83 -14.68
N GLN A 212 19.08 -55.84 -13.56
CA GLN A 212 18.68 -57.08 -12.89
C GLN A 212 17.82 -57.97 -13.80
N GLU A 213 16.86 -57.39 -14.53
CA GLU A 213 16.02 -58.13 -15.48
C GLU A 213 16.81 -58.68 -16.67
N ILE A 214 17.75 -57.91 -17.24
CA ILE A 214 18.66 -58.38 -18.28
C ILE A 214 19.49 -59.58 -17.80
N ASP A 215 20.03 -59.54 -16.57
CA ASP A 215 20.83 -60.63 -16.04
C ASP A 215 19.98 -61.86 -15.68
N ASP A 216 18.71 -61.68 -15.27
CA ASP A 216 17.74 -62.76 -15.10
C ASP A 216 17.36 -63.41 -16.43
N LEU A 217 17.19 -62.62 -17.50
CA LEU A 217 16.92 -63.11 -18.85
C LEU A 217 18.13 -63.88 -19.42
N LYS A 218 19.36 -63.40 -19.21
CA LYS A 218 20.59 -64.12 -19.58
C LYS A 218 20.69 -65.47 -18.87
N ARG A 219 20.40 -65.53 -17.56
CA ARG A 219 20.36 -66.79 -16.80
C ARG A 219 19.36 -67.78 -17.42
N ARG A 220 18.13 -67.33 -17.69
CA ARG A 220 17.09 -68.18 -18.31
C ARG A 220 17.44 -68.63 -19.72
N ALA A 221 18.13 -67.80 -20.51
CA ALA A 221 18.62 -68.19 -21.83
C ALA A 221 19.66 -69.32 -21.74
N ALA A 222 20.65 -69.20 -20.85
CA ALA A 222 21.64 -70.25 -20.61
C ALA A 222 21.02 -71.56 -20.08
N ASP A 223 20.00 -71.46 -19.19
CA ASP A 223 19.24 -72.64 -18.74
C ASP A 223 18.49 -73.32 -19.91
N LEU A 224 17.92 -72.56 -20.84
CA LEU A 224 17.25 -73.09 -22.03
C LEU A 224 18.24 -73.74 -23.02
N GLU A 225 19.40 -73.14 -23.26
CA GLU A 225 20.48 -73.73 -24.07
C GLU A 225 20.99 -75.05 -23.45
N ARG A 226 21.11 -75.09 -22.12
CA ARG A 226 21.43 -76.32 -21.39
C ARG A 226 20.34 -77.39 -21.53
N LEU A 227 19.06 -77.02 -21.45
CA LEU A 227 17.96 -77.96 -21.65
C LEU A 227 17.91 -78.46 -23.10
N GLN A 228 18.24 -77.62 -24.08
CA GLN A 228 18.33 -77.99 -25.48
C GLN A 228 19.48 -78.98 -25.73
N THR A 229 20.68 -78.75 -25.17
CA THR A 229 21.78 -79.73 -25.30
C THR A 229 21.42 -81.06 -24.63
N LEU A 230 20.77 -81.03 -23.46
CA LEU A 230 20.27 -82.23 -22.79
C LEU A 230 19.16 -82.97 -23.54
N SER A 231 18.38 -82.32 -24.42
CA SER A 231 17.36 -83.00 -25.23
C SER A 231 17.92 -83.71 -26.47
N HIS A 232 19.18 -83.44 -26.83
CA HIS A 232 19.88 -84.13 -27.93
C HIS A 232 20.67 -85.34 -27.43
N THR A 233 20.97 -85.40 -26.12
CA THR A 233 21.39 -86.61 -25.42
C THR A 233 20.14 -87.37 -24.95
N ASN A 234 19.86 -88.53 -25.53
CA ASN A 234 18.57 -89.23 -25.42
C ASN A 234 18.31 -89.83 -24.02
N ASP A 235 18.03 -88.98 -23.03
CA ASP A 235 18.03 -89.30 -21.59
C ASP A 235 16.78 -88.73 -20.89
N ASP A 236 15.63 -89.39 -21.13
CA ASP A 236 14.27 -88.93 -20.78
C ASP A 236 14.03 -88.62 -19.28
N ILE A 237 14.93 -89.05 -18.40
CA ILE A 237 14.85 -88.87 -16.95
C ILE A 237 15.15 -87.41 -16.55
N CYS A 238 15.99 -86.70 -17.30
CA CYS A 238 16.40 -85.32 -16.95
C CYS A 238 15.31 -84.25 -17.19
N PHE A 239 14.35 -84.50 -18.08
CA PHE A 239 13.35 -83.48 -18.46
C PHE A 239 12.31 -83.19 -17.36
N LEU A 240 12.07 -84.15 -16.46
CA LEU A 240 11.00 -84.06 -15.45
C LEU A 240 11.39 -83.30 -14.18
N THR A 241 12.69 -83.14 -13.88
CA THR A 241 13.15 -82.56 -12.60
C THR A 241 13.17 -81.03 -12.55
N VAL A 242 13.10 -80.35 -13.70
CA VAL A 242 13.33 -78.89 -13.81
C VAL A 242 12.05 -78.04 -13.71
N ARG A 243 10.85 -78.63 -13.82
CA ARG A 243 9.57 -77.88 -13.79
C ARG A 243 9.11 -77.48 -12.38
N LYS A 244 9.74 -76.47 -11.79
CA LYS A 244 9.14 -75.61 -10.75
C LYS A 244 9.04 -74.15 -11.22
N ARG A 245 7.93 -73.81 -11.89
CA ARG A 245 7.59 -72.43 -12.26
C ARG A 245 7.45 -71.58 -10.98
N LYS A 246 8.28 -70.55 -10.80
CA LYS A 246 7.99 -69.45 -9.88
C LYS A 246 7.16 -68.39 -10.63
N THR A 247 5.93 -68.17 -10.20
CA THR A 247 5.10 -67.05 -10.66
C THR A 247 5.38 -65.82 -9.81
N TYR A 248 5.91 -64.76 -10.44
CA TYR A 248 6.03 -63.44 -9.83
C TYR A 248 4.96 -62.52 -10.42
N THR A 249 3.97 -62.14 -9.61
CA THR A 249 3.00 -61.09 -9.92
C THR A 249 3.41 -59.81 -9.19
N HIS A 250 3.94 -58.83 -9.92
CA HIS A 250 4.18 -57.49 -9.40
C HIS A 250 3.17 -56.51 -10.02
N VAL A 251 2.19 -56.09 -9.22
CA VAL A 251 1.27 -55.00 -9.55
C VAL A 251 1.68 -53.79 -8.71
N PHE A 252 2.27 -52.78 -9.33
CA PHE A 252 2.57 -51.51 -8.66
C PHE A 252 1.53 -50.45 -9.02
N LYS A 253 0.80 -49.95 -8.01
CA LYS A 253 0.04 -48.70 -8.11
C LYS A 253 1.01 -47.53 -8.00
N ASN A 254 1.13 -46.72 -9.06
CA ASN A 254 1.85 -45.46 -8.95
C ASN A 254 0.96 -44.45 -8.19
N THR A 255 1.46 -43.92 -7.08
CA THR A 255 0.74 -42.96 -6.23
C THR A 255 1.41 -41.60 -6.36
N ILE A 256 0.74 -40.67 -7.03
CA ILE A 256 1.21 -39.28 -7.13
C ILE A 256 1.09 -38.63 -5.75
N ASN A 257 2.22 -38.26 -5.16
CA ASN A 257 2.28 -37.56 -3.87
C ASN A 257 1.60 -36.18 -3.98
N ARG A 258 0.39 -36.05 -3.43
CA ARG A 258 -0.32 -34.77 -3.31
C ARG A 258 0.04 -34.11 -1.97
N THR A 259 0.74 -32.98 -2.02
CA THR A 259 1.18 -32.20 -0.84
C THR A 259 0.15 -31.19 -0.34
N PHE A 260 -1.15 -31.44 -0.55
CA PHE A 260 -2.24 -30.63 0.01
C PHE A 260 -2.88 -31.35 1.20
N SER A 261 -2.85 -30.71 2.38
CA SER A 261 -3.47 -31.22 3.61
C SER A 261 -4.99 -31.01 3.69
N TYR A 262 -5.64 -30.72 2.55
CA TYR A 262 -7.06 -30.41 2.46
C TYR A 262 -7.76 -31.41 1.54
N LEU A 263 -8.93 -31.90 1.96
CA LEU A 263 -9.79 -32.71 1.11
C LEU A 263 -10.36 -31.84 -0.03
N PRO A 264 -10.49 -32.38 -1.26
CA PRO A 264 -11.09 -31.65 -2.36
C PRO A 264 -12.58 -31.39 -2.10
N ALA A 265 -13.00 -30.14 -2.31
CA ALA A 265 -14.39 -29.72 -2.30
C ALA A 265 -15.12 -30.35 -3.49
N GLN A 266 -16.22 -31.04 -3.21
CA GLN A 266 -17.06 -31.66 -4.22
C GLN A 266 -17.99 -30.60 -4.80
N LEU A 267 -17.71 -30.15 -6.03
CA LEU A 267 -18.47 -29.13 -6.74
C LEU A 267 -19.34 -29.76 -7.83
N THR A 268 -20.59 -29.29 -7.95
CA THR A 268 -21.54 -29.73 -8.98
C THR A 268 -22.03 -28.56 -9.82
N ILE A 269 -21.95 -28.69 -11.14
CA ILE A 269 -22.45 -27.68 -12.09
C ILE A 269 -23.98 -27.55 -11.96
N ASP A 270 -24.48 -26.32 -11.82
CA ASP A 270 -25.92 -26.03 -11.78
C ASP A 270 -26.50 -25.95 -13.21
N PRO A 271 -27.34 -26.92 -13.65
CA PRO A 271 -27.91 -26.95 -15.00
C PRO A 271 -28.77 -25.74 -15.32
N ASN A 272 -29.23 -25.00 -14.31
CA ASN A 272 -30.02 -23.77 -14.45
C ASN A 272 -29.19 -22.54 -14.86
N THR A 273 -27.86 -22.66 -14.85
CA THR A 273 -26.92 -21.62 -15.26
C THR A 273 -26.32 -21.86 -16.64
N VAL A 274 -26.15 -23.13 -17.03
CA VAL A 274 -25.47 -23.59 -18.25
C VAL A 274 -26.03 -22.92 -19.51
N HIS A 275 -25.16 -22.38 -20.36
CA HIS A 275 -25.56 -21.82 -21.66
C HIS A 275 -26.10 -22.90 -22.62
N ASP A 276 -27.03 -22.53 -23.50
CA ASP A 276 -27.62 -23.40 -24.54
C ASP A 276 -26.64 -23.98 -25.58
N LYS A 277 -25.36 -23.62 -25.53
CA LYS A 277 -24.27 -24.13 -26.40
C LYS A 277 -23.26 -24.99 -25.63
N LEU A 278 -23.63 -25.42 -24.44
CA LEU A 278 -22.85 -26.30 -23.57
C LEU A 278 -23.70 -27.49 -23.15
N HIS A 279 -23.33 -28.69 -23.58
CA HIS A 279 -23.94 -29.93 -23.10
C HIS A 279 -23.34 -30.30 -21.75
N LEU A 280 -24.19 -30.66 -20.77
CA LEU A 280 -23.80 -31.15 -19.46
C LEU A 280 -24.10 -32.65 -19.38
N SER A 281 -23.05 -33.47 -19.35
CA SER A 281 -23.16 -34.93 -19.30
C SER A 281 -23.59 -35.43 -17.91
N LYS A 282 -24.08 -36.68 -17.84
CA LYS A 282 -24.38 -37.35 -16.56
C LYS A 282 -23.13 -37.57 -15.68
N ALA A 283 -21.93 -37.49 -16.26
CA ALA A 283 -20.66 -37.58 -15.55
C ALA A 283 -20.16 -36.20 -15.05
N MET A 284 -21.00 -35.15 -15.12
CA MET A 284 -20.66 -33.77 -14.76
C MET A 284 -19.62 -33.11 -15.69
N GLU A 285 -19.49 -33.60 -16.92
CA GLU A 285 -18.62 -33.02 -17.93
C GLU A 285 -19.37 -31.94 -18.74
N LEU A 286 -18.71 -30.81 -18.99
CA LEU A 286 -19.22 -29.77 -19.89
C LEU A 286 -18.52 -29.85 -21.24
N THR A 287 -19.29 -30.02 -22.32
CA THR A 287 -18.78 -30.03 -23.69
C THR A 287 -19.45 -28.94 -24.52
N ALA A 288 -18.69 -28.27 -25.40
CA ALA A 288 -19.26 -27.31 -26.33
C ALA A 288 -19.95 -28.03 -27.49
N VAL A 289 -21.15 -27.58 -27.86
CA VAL A 289 -21.95 -28.18 -28.94
C VAL A 289 -22.36 -27.15 -29.98
N HIS A 290 -22.48 -27.59 -31.24
CA HIS A 290 -22.86 -26.72 -32.36
C HIS A 290 -24.36 -26.41 -32.38
N GLU A 291 -25.21 -27.37 -32.00
CA GLU A 291 -26.67 -27.21 -31.92
C GLU A 291 -27.07 -26.53 -30.59
N GLN A 292 -28.35 -26.20 -30.39
CA GLN A 292 -28.82 -25.65 -29.11
C GLN A 292 -29.37 -26.76 -28.23
N GLU A 293 -28.84 -26.90 -27.02
CA GLU A 293 -29.38 -27.80 -26.00
C GLU A 293 -30.75 -27.30 -25.52
N PRO A 294 -31.77 -28.17 -25.39
CA PRO A 294 -33.15 -27.79 -25.09
C PRO A 294 -33.36 -27.51 -23.60
N TYR A 295 -32.49 -26.71 -22.98
CA TYR A 295 -32.62 -26.36 -21.57
C TYR A 295 -33.81 -25.41 -21.31
N PRO A 296 -34.59 -25.62 -20.23
CA PRO A 296 -35.64 -24.69 -19.84
C PRO A 296 -35.13 -23.26 -19.63
N SER A 297 -35.94 -22.28 -20.02
CA SER A 297 -35.65 -20.86 -19.78
C SER A 297 -35.60 -20.59 -18.27
N HIS A 298 -34.52 -19.95 -17.81
CA HIS A 298 -34.28 -19.70 -16.40
C HIS A 298 -33.51 -18.38 -16.20
N THR A 299 -33.83 -17.62 -15.15
CA THR A 299 -33.28 -16.28 -14.90
C THR A 299 -31.79 -16.27 -14.59
N ALA A 300 -31.26 -17.35 -14.01
CA ALA A 300 -29.83 -17.53 -13.76
C ALA A 300 -29.04 -18.06 -14.97
N ARG A 301 -29.72 -18.42 -16.08
CA ARG A 301 -29.08 -18.98 -17.27
C ARG A 301 -28.25 -17.92 -18.00
N PHE A 302 -27.05 -18.27 -18.41
CA PHE A 302 -26.29 -17.44 -19.33
C PHE A 302 -26.87 -17.55 -20.74
N VAL A 303 -27.24 -16.41 -21.34
CA VAL A 303 -27.93 -16.35 -22.65
C VAL A 303 -27.03 -15.86 -23.79
N ARG A 304 -25.84 -15.32 -23.48
CA ARG A 304 -24.93 -14.69 -24.49
C ARG A 304 -23.48 -15.15 -24.49
N ARG A 305 -23.10 -15.96 -23.50
CA ARG A 305 -21.73 -16.35 -23.23
C ARG A 305 -21.75 -17.80 -22.76
N GLN A 306 -21.01 -18.67 -23.41
CA GLN A 306 -20.79 -20.05 -22.97
C GLN A 306 -20.17 -20.03 -21.57
N GLN A 307 -20.99 -20.14 -20.54
CA GLN A 307 -20.59 -20.14 -19.14
C GLN A 307 -21.53 -21.06 -18.36
N ALA A 308 -21.07 -21.51 -17.20
CA ALA A 308 -21.84 -22.24 -16.21
C ALA A 308 -21.29 -21.88 -14.83
N LEU A 309 -22.05 -22.12 -13.76
CA LEU A 309 -21.57 -22.07 -12.39
C LEU A 309 -21.83 -23.38 -11.67
N CYS A 310 -21.11 -23.58 -10.57
CA CYS A 310 -21.44 -24.60 -9.59
C CYS A 310 -22.66 -24.17 -8.74
N ARG A 311 -23.35 -25.15 -8.16
CA ARG A 311 -24.48 -24.96 -7.25
C ARG A 311 -24.01 -24.52 -5.86
N GLU A 312 -22.88 -25.05 -5.43
CA GLU A 312 -22.28 -24.80 -4.12
C GLU A 312 -21.70 -23.39 -4.03
N VAL A 313 -21.84 -22.76 -2.87
CA VAL A 313 -21.19 -21.48 -2.56
C VAL A 313 -19.99 -21.77 -1.67
N LEU A 314 -18.80 -21.35 -2.13
CA LEU A 314 -17.58 -21.46 -1.35
C LEU A 314 -17.49 -20.27 -0.38
N CYS A 315 -17.48 -20.54 0.93
CA CYS A 315 -17.37 -19.53 1.97
C CYS A 315 -16.76 -20.11 3.26
N GLY A 316 -16.17 -19.24 4.10
CA GLY A 316 -15.76 -19.56 5.47
C GLY A 316 -14.46 -20.36 5.65
N ALA A 317 -14.06 -21.19 4.69
CA ALA A 317 -12.85 -22.02 4.79
C ALA A 317 -12.07 -22.08 3.45
N PRO A 318 -10.75 -22.38 3.48
CA PRO A 318 -9.98 -22.69 2.27
C PRO A 318 -10.57 -23.89 1.55
N CYS A 319 -10.88 -23.72 0.27
CA CYS A 319 -11.47 -24.76 -0.58
C CYS A 319 -10.54 -25.08 -1.75
N TYR A 320 -10.37 -26.37 -2.04
CA TYR A 320 -9.54 -26.88 -3.13
C TYR A 320 -10.39 -27.74 -4.06
N TRP A 321 -10.14 -27.71 -5.36
CA TRP A 321 -10.81 -28.58 -6.34
C TRP A 321 -9.92 -28.77 -7.56
N GLU A 322 -10.21 -29.82 -8.33
CA GLU A 322 -9.49 -30.20 -9.54
C GLU A 322 -10.48 -30.24 -10.70
N VAL A 323 -10.01 -29.89 -11.91
CA VAL A 323 -10.76 -30.12 -13.15
C VAL A 323 -9.82 -30.71 -14.18
N GLU A 324 -10.21 -31.88 -14.68
CA GLU A 324 -9.54 -32.55 -15.77
C GLU A 324 -9.92 -31.89 -17.11
N CYS A 325 -8.97 -31.84 -18.03
CA CYS A 325 -9.12 -31.14 -19.31
C CYS A 325 -8.87 -32.12 -20.45
N GLY A 326 -9.92 -32.43 -21.22
CA GLY A 326 -9.82 -33.35 -22.35
C GLY A 326 -8.74 -32.94 -23.37
N ALA A 327 -8.04 -33.93 -23.93
CA ALA A 327 -6.86 -33.72 -24.77
C ALA A 327 -7.10 -32.96 -26.10
N GLY A 328 -8.37 -32.78 -26.51
CA GLY A 328 -8.76 -32.11 -27.77
C GLY A 328 -9.24 -30.66 -27.65
N GLY A 329 -9.33 -30.09 -26.44
CA GLY A 329 -9.85 -28.72 -26.26
C GLY A 329 -8.85 -27.63 -26.65
N SER A 330 -9.27 -26.65 -27.47
CA SER A 330 -8.37 -25.60 -27.97
C SER A 330 -8.11 -24.49 -26.93
N TRP A 331 -9.11 -24.21 -26.09
CA TRP A 331 -9.03 -23.34 -24.91
C TRP A 331 -9.75 -23.95 -23.70
N LEU A 332 -9.46 -23.45 -22.51
CA LEU A 332 -10.19 -23.72 -21.25
C LEU A 332 -10.08 -22.46 -20.38
N CYS A 333 -11.08 -22.12 -19.56
CA CYS A 333 -10.90 -21.09 -18.54
C CYS A 333 -11.57 -21.44 -17.20
N VAL A 334 -11.00 -20.88 -16.15
CA VAL A 334 -11.08 -21.34 -14.76
C VAL A 334 -11.19 -20.04 -13.93
N ALA A 335 -12.41 -19.55 -13.67
CA ALA A 335 -12.81 -18.20 -13.20
C ALA A 335 -14.00 -17.98 -12.17
N VAL A 336 -13.81 -17.67 -10.87
CA VAL A 336 -14.89 -17.55 -9.83
C VAL A 336 -15.60 -16.25 -10.06
N SER A 337 -16.86 -16.24 -9.66
CA SER A 337 -17.62 -15.02 -9.47
C SER A 337 -18.35 -15.00 -8.14
N TYR A 338 -18.65 -13.79 -7.67
CA TYR A 338 -19.76 -13.61 -6.76
C TYR A 338 -21.07 -14.02 -7.45
N LYS A 339 -21.98 -14.67 -6.73
CA LYS A 339 -23.27 -15.17 -7.24
C LYS A 339 -24.06 -14.10 -8.03
N GLY A 340 -23.96 -12.84 -7.63
CA GLY A 340 -24.60 -11.67 -8.26
C GLY A 340 -23.89 -11.05 -9.47
N ILE A 341 -23.18 -11.83 -10.30
CA ILE A 341 -22.74 -11.36 -11.63
C ILE A 341 -23.89 -11.39 -12.67
N PRO A 342 -23.88 -10.48 -13.66
CA PRO A 342 -24.93 -10.40 -14.68
C PRO A 342 -24.97 -11.63 -15.61
N ARG A 343 -26.17 -12.14 -15.90
CA ARG A 343 -26.40 -13.32 -16.77
C ARG A 343 -26.93 -12.97 -18.16
N ASN A 344 -27.51 -11.78 -18.31
CA ASN A 344 -28.17 -11.28 -19.51
C ASN A 344 -27.76 -9.81 -19.82
N GLY A 345 -28.18 -9.28 -20.97
CA GLY A 345 -27.86 -7.92 -21.42
C GLY A 345 -26.58 -7.82 -22.28
N ARG A 346 -26.30 -6.65 -22.88
CA ARG A 346 -25.06 -6.44 -23.68
C ARG A 346 -23.81 -6.33 -22.80
N MET A 347 -24.00 -5.94 -21.55
CA MET A 347 -22.94 -5.76 -20.55
C MET A 347 -22.63 -7.03 -19.76
N ALA A 348 -23.27 -8.17 -20.06
CA ALA A 348 -22.93 -9.47 -19.45
C ALA A 348 -21.48 -9.86 -19.82
N PRO A 349 -20.56 -9.84 -18.84
CA PRO A 349 -19.13 -10.03 -19.11
C PRO A 349 -18.81 -11.53 -19.17
N LEU A 350 -17.69 -11.87 -19.81
CA LEU A 350 -17.00 -13.13 -19.51
C LEU A 350 -16.39 -13.02 -18.11
N PHE A 351 -16.26 -14.11 -17.37
CA PHE A 351 -15.50 -14.04 -16.12
C PHE A 351 -14.04 -13.62 -16.39
N GLY A 352 -13.43 -12.97 -15.39
CA GLY A 352 -12.18 -12.22 -15.53
C GLY A 352 -12.32 -10.87 -16.24
N ARG A 353 -13.46 -10.60 -16.90
CA ARG A 353 -13.80 -9.31 -17.51
C ARG A 353 -14.85 -8.51 -16.71
N CYS A 354 -14.90 -8.71 -15.40
CA CYS A 354 -15.60 -7.80 -14.49
C CYS A 354 -14.99 -7.80 -13.09
N PRO A 355 -15.18 -6.74 -12.28
CA PRO A 355 -14.62 -6.63 -10.93
C PRO A 355 -15.12 -7.70 -9.93
N ARG A 356 -16.18 -8.42 -10.29
CA ARG A 356 -16.79 -9.49 -9.49
C ARG A 356 -16.35 -10.89 -9.92
N SER A 357 -15.29 -10.99 -10.73
CA SER A 357 -14.77 -12.26 -11.22
C SER A 357 -13.30 -12.23 -11.59
N TRP A 358 -12.59 -13.32 -11.30
CA TRP A 358 -11.19 -13.59 -11.66
C TRP A 358 -11.17 -14.76 -12.62
N ALA A 359 -10.15 -14.90 -13.48
CA ALA A 359 -10.09 -16.00 -14.45
C ALA A 359 -8.66 -16.39 -14.85
N LEU A 360 -8.36 -17.69 -14.82
CA LEU A 360 -7.20 -18.32 -15.46
C LEU A 360 -7.64 -18.98 -16.77
N ARG A 361 -7.02 -18.63 -17.89
CA ARG A 361 -7.38 -19.09 -19.23
C ARG A 361 -6.21 -19.79 -19.92
N LYS A 362 -6.41 -21.04 -20.36
CA LYS A 362 -5.51 -21.84 -21.18
C LYS A 362 -5.87 -21.69 -22.66
N ARG A 363 -4.87 -21.52 -23.53
CA ARG A 363 -4.92 -21.63 -25.01
C ARG A 363 -3.80 -22.56 -25.44
N GLY A 364 -4.10 -23.80 -25.84
CA GLY A 364 -3.04 -24.78 -26.15
C GLY A 364 -2.03 -24.90 -24.99
N THR A 365 -0.81 -24.37 -25.17
CA THR A 365 0.27 -24.32 -24.17
C THR A 365 0.35 -23.02 -23.35
N VAL A 366 -0.37 -21.96 -23.75
CA VAL A 366 -0.32 -20.63 -23.12
C VAL A 366 -1.35 -20.52 -21.99
N TYR A 367 -0.97 -19.89 -20.87
CA TYR A 367 -1.84 -19.59 -19.75
C TYR A 367 -1.87 -18.07 -19.50
N GLU A 368 -3.07 -17.52 -19.30
CA GLU A 368 -3.32 -16.09 -19.11
C GLU A 368 -4.21 -15.87 -17.89
N PHE A 369 -3.86 -14.93 -17.01
CA PHE A 369 -4.73 -14.50 -15.92
C PHE A 369 -5.47 -13.21 -16.28
N TRP A 370 -6.76 -13.14 -15.94
CA TRP A 370 -7.69 -12.08 -16.31
C TRP A 370 -8.46 -11.62 -15.06
N GLN A 371 -8.32 -10.34 -14.74
CA GLN A 371 -9.09 -9.61 -13.72
C GLN A 371 -9.21 -8.16 -14.18
N ILE A 372 -10.38 -7.55 -14.00
CA ILE A 372 -10.52 -6.08 -14.08
C ILE A 372 -10.45 -5.55 -12.67
N SER A 373 -9.36 -4.88 -12.32
CA SER A 373 -9.19 -4.23 -11.03
C SER A 373 -9.91 -2.88 -10.98
N GLN A 374 -10.89 -2.76 -10.09
CA GLN A 374 -10.75 -1.71 -9.08
C GLN A 374 -9.81 -2.24 -7.99
N LYS A 375 -9.22 -1.34 -7.19
CA LYS A 375 -8.33 -1.75 -6.10
C LYS A 375 -9.08 -2.66 -5.11
N ASP A 376 -8.30 -3.48 -4.42
CA ASP A 376 -8.68 -4.49 -3.42
C ASP A 376 -8.99 -5.91 -3.96
N LEU A 377 -8.31 -6.90 -3.36
CA LEU A 377 -8.21 -8.30 -3.77
C LEU A 377 -9.24 -9.18 -3.05
N HIS A 378 -9.79 -10.22 -3.71
CA HIS A 378 -10.21 -11.54 -3.14
C HIS A 378 -10.40 -12.55 -4.33
N CYS A 379 -10.60 -13.88 -4.16
CA CYS A 379 -10.10 -14.90 -5.13
C CYS A 379 -11.06 -15.96 -5.79
N CYS A 380 -10.57 -16.61 -6.89
CA CYS A 380 -10.79 -18.02 -7.41
C CYS A 380 -11.47 -18.33 -8.80
N MET A 381 -12.04 -19.54 -9.13
CA MET A 381 -12.15 -20.11 -10.54
C MET A 381 -13.33 -21.09 -11.15
N PHE A 382 -14.27 -20.79 -12.15
CA PHE A 382 -14.62 -21.46 -13.52
C PHE A 382 -15.31 -20.67 -14.77
N THR A 383 -14.80 -20.63 -16.07
CA THR A 383 -15.54 -20.37 -17.41
C THR A 383 -14.91 -21.00 -18.68
N TYR A 384 -15.63 -21.55 -19.67
CA TYR A 384 -15.04 -22.10 -20.93
C TYR A 384 -15.41 -21.33 -22.22
N VAL A 385 -14.52 -21.19 -23.23
CA VAL A 385 -14.87 -20.72 -24.60
C VAL A 385 -13.97 -21.38 -25.67
N MET A 386 -14.60 -22.22 -26.53
CA MET A 386 -14.09 -22.97 -27.72
C MET A 386 -12.95 -23.97 -27.51
#